data_AF-A0A950THT9-F1
#
_entry.id   AF-A0A950THT9-F1
#
_cell.length_a   1.000
_cell.length_b   1.000
_cell.length_c   1.000
_cell.angle_alpha   90.00
_cell.angle_beta   90.00
_cell.angle_gamma   90.00
#
_symmetry.space_group_name_H-M   'P 1'
#
loop_
_entity.id
_entity.type
_entity.pdbx_description
1 polymer ?
#
loop_
_entity_poly.entity_id
_entity_poly.type
_entity_poly.pdbx_seq_one_letter_code
_entity_poly.pdbx_strand_id
1 'polypeptide(L)'
;MKRNSHETQSETQQIELLETEPVNNVLNFSSTLAELRRNVDPHLVRQRAGRRDRNGNVHMVEYVEWHTVADILDRHASNWAHEIKDIKPIGDIITVTVAITIDGVTREGIGTGKTASETGIKKAEHDALKRAAVKFGIARELYKKEFDSIDHDDHTAEVEPRQRIAPVEAVARNLGDMVTAKQLNMIRAIAREKEIDAEGVCGEMFACRIEEISKRAASDLIDRLQEIQRPAVPMRRAG
;
A
#
# COMPACT_ATOMS: atom_id res chain seq x y z
N MET A 1 -54.83 40.10 -62.36
CA MET A 1 -54.74 38.64 -62.09
C MET A 1 -53.40 38.14 -62.64
N LYS A 2 -52.25 38.45 -62.02
CA LYS A 2 -51.51 37.62 -61.04
C LYS A 2 -51.56 36.10 -61.29
N ARG A 3 -50.50 35.58 -61.91
CA ARG A 3 -49.93 34.24 -61.68
C ARG A 3 -48.42 34.36 -61.90
N ASN A 4 -47.67 34.44 -60.80
CA ASN A 4 -46.21 34.35 -60.78
C ASN A 4 -45.82 32.88 -60.81
N SER A 5 -45.00 32.50 -61.78
CA SER A 5 -44.15 31.32 -61.76
C SER A 5 -42.78 31.75 -61.24
N HIS A 6 -42.45 31.39 -60.00
CA HIS A 6 -41.10 31.52 -59.47
C HIS A 6 -40.39 30.18 -59.58
N GLU A 7 -39.31 30.18 -60.36
CA GLU A 7 -38.23 29.21 -60.36
C GLU A 7 -37.68 29.04 -58.94
N THR A 8 -37.65 27.81 -58.46
CA THR A 8 -36.94 27.41 -57.26
C THR A 8 -35.46 27.31 -57.60
N GLN A 9 -34.69 28.35 -57.28
CA GLN A 9 -33.23 28.32 -57.35
C GLN A 9 -32.65 27.53 -56.17
N SER A 10 -31.63 26.75 -56.49
CA SER A 10 -30.86 25.89 -55.60
C SER A 10 -29.94 26.71 -54.69
N GLU A 11 -30.01 26.48 -53.39
CA GLU A 11 -28.92 26.82 -52.46
C GLU A 11 -28.43 25.54 -51.80
N THR A 12 -27.48 24.90 -52.45
CA THR A 12 -26.65 23.85 -51.87
C THR A 12 -25.70 24.51 -50.87
N GLN A 13 -26.05 24.47 -49.58
CA GLN A 13 -25.14 24.82 -48.51
C GLN A 13 -23.98 23.82 -48.50
N GLN A 14 -22.79 24.31 -48.88
CA GLN A 14 -21.53 23.62 -48.70
C GLN A 14 -21.25 23.51 -47.21
N ILE A 15 -21.40 22.32 -46.66
CA ILE A 15 -20.88 21.96 -45.35
C ILE A 15 -19.38 21.77 -45.54
N GLU A 16 -18.59 22.74 -45.09
CA GLU A 16 -17.15 22.63 -44.93
C GLU A 16 -16.88 21.52 -43.89
N LEU A 17 -16.62 20.31 -44.39
CA LEU A 17 -16.01 19.27 -43.59
C LEU A 17 -14.60 19.75 -43.27
N LEU A 18 -14.38 20.16 -42.02
CA LEU A 18 -13.03 20.20 -41.45
C LEU A 18 -12.49 18.76 -41.52
N GLU A 19 -11.67 18.51 -42.53
CA GLU A 19 -10.75 17.39 -42.56
C GLU A 19 -9.82 17.53 -41.36
N THR A 20 -10.14 16.82 -40.28
CA THR A 20 -9.22 16.62 -39.17
C THR A 20 -8.09 15.74 -39.69
N GLU A 21 -7.04 16.38 -40.22
CA GLU A 21 -5.76 15.76 -40.49
C GLU A 21 -5.40 14.85 -39.29
N PRO A 22 -5.01 13.58 -39.51
CA PRO A 22 -4.59 12.71 -38.42
C PRO A 22 -3.27 13.25 -37.88
N VAL A 23 -3.37 14.16 -36.92
CA VAL A 23 -2.23 14.74 -36.23
C VAL A 23 -1.40 13.57 -35.71
N ASN A 24 -0.09 13.63 -35.97
CA ASN A 24 0.90 12.60 -35.71
C ASN A 24 1.14 12.41 -34.19
N ASN A 25 0.06 12.16 -33.44
CA ASN A 25 -0.05 12.21 -31.98
C ASN A 25 0.78 11.13 -31.30
N VAL A 26 1.07 10.03 -32.00
CA VAL A 26 1.82 8.89 -31.46
C VAL A 26 3.27 9.25 -31.18
N LEU A 27 3.91 10.04 -32.06
CA LEU A 27 5.29 10.50 -31.86
C LEU A 27 5.37 11.52 -30.71
N ASN A 28 4.38 12.43 -30.63
CA ASN A 28 4.30 13.44 -29.59
C ASN A 28 4.08 12.82 -28.19
N PHE A 29 3.13 11.89 -28.07
CA PHE A 29 2.87 11.21 -26.80
C PHE A 29 4.07 10.40 -26.30
N SER A 30 4.82 9.77 -27.21
CA SER A 30 6.02 9.00 -26.84
C SER A 30 7.12 9.90 -26.27
N SER A 31 7.34 11.09 -26.84
CA SER A 31 8.25 12.09 -26.27
C SER A 31 7.76 12.62 -24.93
N THR A 32 6.47 12.94 -24.80
CA THR A 32 5.86 13.38 -23.54
C THR A 32 6.09 12.34 -22.44
N LEU A 33 5.83 11.06 -22.72
CA LEU A 33 6.09 9.98 -21.78
C LEU A 33 7.57 9.85 -21.40
N ALA A 34 8.51 10.11 -22.33
CA ALA A 34 9.93 10.06 -22.04
C ALA A 34 10.33 11.16 -21.04
N GLU A 35 9.79 12.37 -21.20
CA GLU A 35 10.00 13.48 -20.26
C GLU A 35 9.38 13.17 -18.89
N LEU A 36 8.12 12.70 -18.86
CA LEU A 36 7.40 12.39 -17.62
C LEU A 36 8.02 11.24 -16.81
N ARG A 37 8.84 10.39 -17.44
CA ARG A 37 9.56 9.27 -16.79
C ARG A 37 10.89 9.68 -16.17
N ARG A 38 11.36 10.91 -16.38
CA ARG A 38 12.59 11.38 -15.74
C ARG A 38 12.42 11.40 -14.22
N ASN A 39 13.48 11.03 -13.51
CA ASN A 39 13.48 11.06 -12.05
C ASN A 39 13.19 12.48 -11.56
N VAL A 40 12.42 12.57 -10.48
CA VAL A 40 12.12 13.84 -9.83
C VAL A 40 13.40 14.37 -9.16
N ASP A 41 13.57 15.70 -9.17
CA ASP A 41 14.65 16.37 -8.42
C ASP A 41 14.58 15.95 -6.95
N PRO A 42 15.66 15.40 -6.36
CA PRO A 42 15.71 15.01 -4.96
C PRO A 42 15.28 16.10 -3.96
N HIS A 43 15.44 17.39 -4.29
CA HIS A 43 15.01 18.50 -3.42
C HIS A 43 13.49 18.65 -3.31
N LEU A 44 12.74 18.11 -4.30
CA LEU A 44 11.29 18.10 -4.31
C LEU A 44 10.70 16.86 -3.63
N VAL A 45 11.55 15.89 -3.30
CA VAL A 45 11.17 14.69 -2.55
C VAL A 45 11.10 15.02 -1.07
N ARG A 46 9.98 14.66 -0.46
CA ARG A 46 9.71 14.79 0.97
C ARG A 46 9.69 13.42 1.62
N GLN A 47 9.83 13.39 2.93
CA GLN A 47 9.75 12.17 3.71
C GLN A 47 8.68 12.30 4.78
N ARG A 48 7.94 11.22 5.01
CA ARG A 48 6.97 11.13 6.09
C ARG A 48 7.12 9.81 6.84
N ALA A 49 6.70 9.80 8.10
CA ALA A 49 6.55 8.57 8.85
C ALA A 49 5.54 7.65 8.14
N GLY A 50 6.01 6.49 7.71
CA GLY A 50 5.21 5.42 7.12
C GLY A 50 4.81 4.38 8.16
N ARG A 51 4.96 3.11 7.79
CA ARG A 51 4.65 1.98 8.67
C ARG A 51 5.63 1.92 9.84
N ARG A 52 5.12 1.54 11.01
CA ARG A 52 5.94 1.14 12.15
C ARG A 52 6.14 -0.37 12.14
N ASP A 53 7.37 -0.83 12.27
CA ASP A 53 7.70 -2.25 12.36
C ASP A 53 7.22 -2.84 13.71
N ARG A 54 7.40 -4.17 13.88
CA ARG A 54 7.10 -4.85 15.14
C ARG A 54 8.06 -4.47 16.28
N ASN A 55 9.17 -3.82 15.97
CA ASN A 55 10.23 -3.45 16.89
C ASN A 55 10.09 -2.00 17.40
N GLY A 56 9.13 -1.25 16.86
CA GLY A 56 8.87 0.15 17.20
C GLY A 56 9.53 1.17 16.26
N ASN A 57 10.37 0.74 15.31
CA ASN A 57 11.02 1.62 14.34
C ASN A 57 10.02 2.11 13.29
N VAL A 58 10.15 3.37 12.91
CA VAL A 58 9.29 4.00 11.90
C VAL A 58 10.03 4.01 10.57
N HIS A 59 9.46 3.35 9.57
CA HIS A 59 9.98 3.40 8.21
C HIS A 59 9.58 4.73 7.58
N MET A 60 10.57 5.48 7.12
CA MET A 60 10.33 6.74 6.43
C MET A 60 9.98 6.46 4.97
N VAL A 61 8.90 7.07 4.49
CA VAL A 61 8.41 6.91 3.11
C VAL A 61 8.68 8.20 2.35
N GLU A 62 9.40 8.07 1.24
CA GLU A 62 9.62 9.16 0.29
C GLU A 62 8.34 9.43 -0.51
N TYR A 63 8.02 10.70 -0.70
CA TYR A 63 6.86 11.10 -1.48
C TYR A 63 7.05 12.47 -2.12
N VAL A 64 6.27 12.75 -3.17
CA VAL A 64 6.14 14.09 -3.76
C VAL A 64 4.80 14.71 -3.38
N GLU A 65 4.81 16.03 -3.20
CA GLU A 65 3.59 16.82 -3.00
C GLU A 65 2.77 16.88 -4.30
N TRP A 66 1.46 17.07 -4.16
CA TRP A 66 0.55 17.05 -5.30
C TRP A 66 0.83 18.19 -6.29
N HIS A 67 1.19 19.38 -5.79
CA HIS A 67 1.51 20.53 -6.63
C HIS A 67 2.76 20.29 -7.47
N THR A 68 3.76 19.56 -6.95
CA THR A 68 4.94 19.16 -7.72
C THR A 68 4.56 18.29 -8.92
N VAL A 69 3.58 17.40 -8.74
CA VAL A 69 3.07 16.56 -9.83
C VAL A 69 2.34 17.41 -10.87
N ALA A 70 1.53 18.37 -10.44
CA ALA A 70 0.87 19.33 -11.34
C ALA A 70 1.89 20.17 -12.11
N ASP A 71 2.92 20.71 -11.45
CA ASP A 71 3.98 21.50 -12.10
C ASP A 71 4.74 20.71 -13.17
N ILE A 72 4.97 19.41 -12.93
CA ILE A 72 5.61 18.51 -13.91
C ILE A 72 4.68 18.28 -15.12
N LEU A 73 3.38 18.08 -14.87
CA LEU A 73 2.38 17.92 -15.93
C LEU A 73 2.25 19.20 -16.76
N ASP A 74 2.15 20.37 -16.13
CA ASP A 74 2.06 21.66 -16.82
C ASP A 74 3.29 21.92 -17.71
N ARG A 75 4.48 21.52 -17.25
CA ARG A 75 5.74 21.73 -17.99
C ARG A 75 5.89 20.81 -19.20
N HIS A 76 5.49 19.55 -19.07
CA HIS A 76 5.83 18.51 -20.06
C HIS A 76 4.62 17.99 -20.85
N ALA A 77 3.41 18.24 -20.37
CA ALA A 77 2.16 17.76 -20.94
C ALA A 77 1.08 18.85 -20.81
N SER A 78 1.30 20.02 -21.40
CA SER A 78 0.45 21.21 -21.20
C SER A 78 -1.03 21.03 -21.57
N ASN A 79 -1.37 20.00 -22.34
CA ASN A 79 -2.74 19.64 -22.70
C ASN A 79 -3.36 18.59 -21.77
N TRP A 80 -2.74 18.30 -20.63
CA TRP A 80 -3.27 17.35 -19.68
C TRP A 80 -4.63 17.82 -19.11
N ALA A 81 -5.51 16.86 -18.82
CA ALA A 81 -6.79 17.12 -18.20
C ALA A 81 -6.94 16.29 -16.91
N HIS A 82 -7.64 16.86 -15.94
CA HIS A 82 -7.98 16.25 -14.67
C HIS A 82 -9.50 16.13 -14.52
N GLU A 83 -9.98 14.92 -14.23
CA GLU A 83 -11.40 14.67 -13.98
C GLU A 83 -11.59 13.80 -12.73
N ILE A 84 -12.46 14.20 -11.81
CA ILE A 84 -12.89 13.35 -10.71
C ILE A 84 -14.01 12.44 -11.24
N LYS A 85 -13.74 11.14 -11.34
CA LYS A 85 -14.68 10.14 -11.89
C LYS A 85 -15.69 9.67 -10.87
N ASP A 86 -15.26 9.53 -9.61
CA ASP A 86 -16.08 8.91 -8.57
C ASP A 86 -15.60 9.32 -7.17
N ILE A 87 -16.55 9.46 -6.25
CA ILE A 87 -16.30 9.71 -4.83
C ILE A 87 -17.22 8.79 -4.04
N LYS A 88 -16.64 7.82 -3.32
CA LYS A 88 -17.39 6.82 -2.55
C LYS A 88 -16.94 6.75 -1.10
N PRO A 89 -17.85 6.95 -0.12
CA PRO A 89 -17.58 6.62 1.27
C PRO A 89 -17.72 5.10 1.48
N ILE A 90 -16.73 4.49 2.12
CA ILE A 90 -16.70 3.08 2.54
C ILE A 90 -16.29 3.05 4.02
N GLY A 91 -17.28 2.95 4.91
CA GLY A 91 -17.05 3.02 6.36
C GLY A 91 -16.46 4.37 6.77
N ASP A 92 -15.31 4.35 7.42
CA ASP A 92 -14.57 5.54 7.86
C ASP A 92 -13.61 6.11 6.81
N ILE A 93 -13.55 5.50 5.61
CA ILE A 93 -12.69 5.89 4.50
C ILE A 93 -13.51 6.46 3.36
N ILE A 94 -13.01 7.50 2.71
CA ILE A 94 -13.50 8.00 1.43
C ILE A 94 -12.50 7.60 0.34
N THR A 95 -13.01 7.03 -0.74
CA THR A 95 -12.25 6.69 -1.93
C THR A 95 -12.60 7.67 -3.04
N VAL A 96 -11.58 8.28 -3.64
CA VAL A 96 -11.73 9.20 -4.77
C VAL A 96 -11.02 8.58 -5.97
N THR A 97 -11.72 8.49 -7.10
CA THR A 97 -11.15 8.06 -8.38
C THR A 97 -10.96 9.27 -9.28
N VAL A 98 -9.74 9.47 -9.74
CA VAL A 98 -9.35 10.56 -10.64
C VAL A 98 -8.85 9.98 -11.95
N ALA A 99 -9.21 10.60 -13.07
CA ALA A 99 -8.64 10.34 -14.39
C ALA A 99 -7.72 11.49 -14.80
N ILE A 100 -6.52 11.15 -15.28
CA ILE A 100 -5.64 12.07 -16.01
C ILE A 100 -5.64 11.66 -17.48
N THR A 101 -5.86 12.61 -18.37
CA THR A 101 -5.80 12.40 -19.83
C THR A 101 -4.70 13.26 -20.43
N ILE A 102 -3.80 12.68 -21.23
CA ILE A 102 -2.72 13.37 -21.95
C ILE A 102 -2.72 12.85 -23.39
N ASP A 103 -2.78 13.74 -24.39
CA ASP A 103 -2.80 13.39 -25.82
C ASP A 103 -3.82 12.28 -26.18
N GLY A 104 -4.99 12.27 -25.53
CA GLY A 104 -6.04 11.27 -25.74
C GLY A 104 -5.85 9.94 -25.00
N VAL A 105 -4.77 9.77 -24.23
CA VAL A 105 -4.55 8.60 -23.36
C VAL A 105 -4.98 8.93 -21.93
N THR A 106 -5.94 8.17 -21.41
CA THR A 106 -6.46 8.33 -20.05
C THR A 106 -5.92 7.25 -19.12
N ARG A 107 -5.48 7.64 -17.92
CA ARG A 107 -5.14 6.70 -16.83
C ARG A 107 -5.76 7.17 -15.53
N GLU A 108 -6.35 6.21 -14.81
CA GLU A 108 -7.05 6.48 -13.56
C GLU A 108 -6.18 6.18 -12.34
N GLY A 109 -6.42 6.88 -11.24
CA GLY A 109 -5.83 6.65 -9.93
C GLY A 109 -6.90 6.68 -8.85
N ILE A 110 -6.72 5.87 -7.81
CA ILE A 110 -7.64 5.80 -6.68
C ILE A 110 -6.89 6.26 -5.44
N GLY A 111 -7.37 7.29 -4.79
CA GLY A 111 -6.82 7.77 -3.53
C GLY A 111 -7.80 7.61 -2.38
N THR A 112 -7.27 7.57 -1.16
CA THR A 112 -8.06 7.32 0.05
C THR A 112 -7.80 8.37 1.12
N GLY A 113 -8.81 8.60 1.95
CA GLY A 113 -8.74 9.53 3.07
C GLY A 113 -9.80 9.24 4.11
N LYS A 114 -9.77 9.94 5.25
CA LYS A 114 -10.76 9.76 6.32
C LYS A 114 -12.06 10.49 5.98
N THR A 115 -13.20 9.80 6.03
CA THR A 115 -14.53 10.36 5.73
C THR A 115 -14.92 11.48 6.71
N ALA A 116 -14.54 11.37 7.98
CA ALA A 116 -14.96 12.28 9.04
C ALA A 116 -14.34 13.70 8.98
N SER A 117 -13.55 14.01 7.94
CA SER A 117 -12.85 15.30 7.83
C SER A 117 -12.76 15.77 6.39
N GLU A 118 -12.99 17.07 6.16
CA GLU A 118 -12.77 17.72 4.87
C GLU A 118 -11.32 17.50 4.38
N THR A 119 -10.36 17.55 5.30
CA THR A 119 -8.94 17.27 5.01
C THR A 119 -8.72 15.84 4.49
N GLY A 120 -9.57 14.89 4.86
CA GLY A 120 -9.53 13.52 4.35
C GLY A 120 -9.97 13.42 2.89
N ILE A 121 -11.04 14.14 2.51
CA ILE A 121 -11.51 14.19 1.11
C ILE A 121 -10.43 14.81 0.22
N LYS A 122 -9.86 15.96 0.62
CA LYS A 122 -8.76 16.62 -0.11
C LYS A 122 -7.54 15.71 -0.24
N LYS A 123 -7.16 15.00 0.83
CA LYS A 123 -6.07 14.02 0.78
C LYS A 123 -6.35 12.88 -0.19
N ALA A 124 -7.59 12.38 -0.23
CA ALA A 124 -7.98 11.31 -1.13
C ALA A 124 -7.86 11.74 -2.60
N GLU A 125 -8.33 12.95 -2.94
CA GLU A 125 -8.16 13.50 -4.29
C GLU A 125 -6.69 13.68 -4.67
N HIS A 126 -5.89 14.30 -3.79
CA HIS A 126 -4.46 14.48 -4.03
C HIS A 126 -3.72 13.14 -4.21
N ASP A 127 -4.07 12.12 -3.43
CA ASP A 127 -3.50 10.78 -3.57
C ASP A 127 -3.93 10.13 -4.89
N ALA A 128 -5.20 10.30 -5.30
CA ALA A 128 -5.73 9.79 -6.56
C ALA A 128 -5.02 10.41 -7.77
N LEU A 129 -4.85 11.74 -7.78
CA LEU A 129 -4.09 12.48 -8.78
C LEU A 129 -2.67 11.92 -8.92
N LYS A 130 -1.93 11.80 -7.81
CA LYS A 130 -0.56 11.28 -7.83
C LYS A 130 -0.50 9.85 -8.35
N ARG A 131 -1.44 8.99 -7.95
CA ARG A 131 -1.50 7.59 -8.42
C ARG A 131 -1.84 7.49 -9.90
N ALA A 132 -2.68 8.37 -10.45
CA ALA A 132 -2.93 8.45 -11.88
C ALA A 132 -1.66 8.88 -12.64
N ALA A 133 -0.98 9.92 -12.13
CA ALA A 133 0.25 10.48 -12.72
C ALA A 133 1.42 9.48 -12.75
N VAL A 134 1.59 8.68 -11.69
CA VAL A 134 2.62 7.62 -11.62
C VAL A 134 2.47 6.61 -12.76
N LYS A 135 1.22 6.33 -13.17
CA LYS A 135 0.98 5.45 -14.30
C LYS A 135 1.51 6.03 -15.60
N PHE A 136 1.63 7.36 -15.77
CA PHE A 136 2.34 7.99 -16.90
C PHE A 136 3.86 7.95 -16.78
N GLY A 137 4.41 7.90 -15.56
CA GLY A 137 5.85 7.79 -15.33
C GLY A 137 6.37 8.70 -14.22
N ILE A 138 5.56 9.68 -13.81
CA ILE A 138 5.96 10.71 -12.85
C ILE A 138 6.27 10.07 -11.49
N ALA A 139 7.44 10.35 -10.94
CA ALA A 139 7.88 9.89 -9.61
C ALA A 139 7.78 8.36 -9.41
N ARG A 140 7.82 7.57 -10.50
CA ARG A 140 7.67 6.11 -10.46
C ARG A 140 8.80 5.44 -9.67
N GLU A 141 9.98 6.03 -9.68
CA GLU A 141 11.15 5.58 -8.92
C GLU A 141 10.89 5.54 -7.41
N LEU A 142 10.04 6.42 -6.87
CA LEU A 142 9.70 6.43 -5.45
C LEU A 142 8.88 5.21 -5.05
N TYR A 143 7.96 4.77 -5.92
CA TYR A 143 7.17 3.56 -5.71
C TYR A 143 8.00 2.28 -5.84
N LYS A 144 8.99 2.26 -6.74
CA LYS A 144 9.87 1.11 -6.89
C LYS A 144 10.71 0.91 -5.62
N LYS A 145 11.32 1.99 -5.10
CA LYS A 145 12.08 1.94 -3.84
C LYS A 145 11.21 1.48 -2.67
N GLU A 146 9.97 1.98 -2.58
CA GLU A 146 9.03 1.56 -1.54
C GLU A 146 8.72 0.05 -1.63
N PHE A 147 8.44 -0.45 -2.83
CA PHE A 147 8.21 -1.89 -3.05
C PHE A 147 9.43 -2.74 -2.70
N ASP A 148 10.62 -2.36 -3.18
CA ASP A 148 11.88 -3.05 -2.87
C ASP A 148 12.16 -3.06 -1.35
N SER A 149 11.76 -2.01 -0.62
CA SER A 149 11.91 -1.96 0.84
C SER A 149 10.91 -2.86 1.58
N ILE A 150 9.68 -2.98 1.08
CA ILE A 150 8.66 -3.87 1.66
C ILE A 150 9.06 -5.33 1.46
N ASP A 151 9.51 -5.68 0.25
CA ASP A 151 10.00 -7.03 -0.05
C ASP A 151 11.23 -7.36 0.81
N HIS A 152 12.13 -6.41 1.06
CA HIS A 152 13.27 -6.65 1.94
C HIS A 152 12.83 -6.91 3.40
N ASP A 153 11.83 -6.19 3.92
CA ASP A 153 11.30 -6.41 5.28
C ASP A 153 10.53 -7.75 5.39
N ASP A 154 9.83 -8.17 4.35
CA ASP A 154 9.11 -9.46 4.32
C ASP A 154 10.07 -10.65 4.06
N HIS A 155 11.18 -10.44 3.33
CA HIS A 155 12.21 -11.46 3.12
C HIS A 155 13.28 -11.53 4.22
N THR A 156 13.51 -10.46 4.98
CA THR A 156 14.32 -10.52 6.21
C THR A 156 13.55 -11.14 7.38
N ALA A 157 12.25 -11.40 7.22
CA ALA A 157 11.47 -12.24 8.13
C ALA A 157 11.78 -13.76 7.97
N GLU A 158 12.58 -14.17 6.99
CA GLU A 158 13.08 -15.55 6.90
C GLU A 158 14.62 -15.61 6.78
N VAL A 159 15.21 -16.30 7.76
CA VAL A 159 16.60 -16.80 7.85
C VAL A 159 17.70 -15.83 8.32
N GLU A 160 17.44 -15.06 9.38
CA GLU A 160 18.47 -14.94 10.42
C GLU A 160 18.33 -16.16 11.35
N PRO A 161 19.40 -16.91 11.69
CA PRO A 161 19.29 -18.00 12.63
C PRO A 161 18.76 -17.43 13.94
N ARG A 162 17.55 -17.85 14.35
CA ARG A 162 16.90 -17.45 15.60
C ARG A 162 17.88 -17.60 16.75
N GLN A 163 18.55 -16.52 17.12
CA GLN A 163 19.37 -16.48 18.32
C GLN A 163 18.38 -16.60 19.47
N ARG A 164 18.50 -17.68 20.25
CA ARG A 164 17.67 -17.91 21.44
C ARG A 164 17.70 -16.64 22.29
N ILE A 165 16.53 -16.08 22.57
CA ILE A 165 16.40 -14.87 23.39
C ILE A 165 17.11 -15.11 24.72
N ALA A 166 18.03 -14.21 25.10
CA ALA A 166 18.67 -14.28 26.40
C ALA A 166 17.61 -14.13 27.51
N PRO A 167 17.69 -14.87 28.63
CA PRO A 167 16.65 -14.86 29.68
C PRO A 167 16.26 -13.46 30.18
N VAL A 168 17.19 -12.50 30.13
CA VAL A 168 17.00 -11.11 30.56
C VAL A 168 16.01 -10.33 29.67
N GLU A 169 15.78 -10.77 28.43
CA GLU A 169 14.85 -10.14 27.48
C GLU A 169 13.51 -10.87 27.36
N ALA A 170 13.34 -11.96 28.12
CA ALA A 170 12.13 -12.76 28.07
C ALA A 170 10.95 -12.13 28.81
N VAL A 171 11.21 -11.31 29.84
CA VAL A 171 10.18 -10.63 30.63
C VAL A 171 9.70 -9.36 29.91
N ALA A 172 8.38 -9.19 29.82
CA ALA A 172 7.76 -8.02 29.21
C ALA A 172 8.16 -6.73 29.94
N ARG A 173 8.66 -5.74 29.19
CA ARG A 173 9.12 -4.47 29.78
C ARG A 173 7.97 -3.49 30.08
N ASN A 174 6.81 -3.69 29.47
CA ASN A 174 5.61 -2.88 29.66
C ASN A 174 4.34 -3.65 29.25
N LEU A 175 3.16 -3.11 29.57
CA LEU A 175 1.85 -3.74 29.25
C LEU A 175 1.65 -3.98 27.74
N GLY A 176 2.21 -3.13 26.88
CA GLY A 176 2.12 -3.26 25.43
C GLY A 176 3.00 -4.38 24.86
N ASP A 177 3.97 -4.85 25.62
CA ASP A 177 4.92 -5.92 25.27
C ASP A 177 4.53 -7.28 25.90
N MET A 178 3.56 -7.29 26.82
CA MET A 178 3.07 -8.49 27.49
C MET A 178 2.45 -9.48 26.50
N VAL A 179 2.59 -10.78 26.80
CA VAL A 179 1.93 -11.86 26.08
C VAL A 179 0.45 -11.55 25.81
N THR A 180 0.02 -11.79 24.57
CA THR A 180 -1.36 -11.51 24.18
C THR A 180 -2.31 -12.63 24.59
N ALA A 181 -3.61 -12.31 24.75
CA ALA A 181 -4.65 -13.31 24.98
C ALA A 181 -4.68 -14.40 23.90
N LYS A 182 -4.38 -14.04 22.64
CA LYS A 182 -4.28 -14.99 21.52
C LYS A 182 -3.11 -15.96 21.72
N GLN A 183 -1.95 -15.46 22.12
CA GLN A 183 -0.77 -16.29 22.38
C GLN A 183 -0.99 -17.19 23.60
N LEU A 184 -1.59 -16.68 24.69
CA LEU A 184 -1.97 -17.50 25.85
C LEU A 184 -2.91 -18.65 25.46
N ASN A 185 -3.92 -18.37 24.63
CA ASN A 185 -4.83 -19.39 24.16
C ASN A 185 -4.12 -20.44 23.28
N MET A 186 -3.17 -20.01 22.45
CA MET A 186 -2.38 -20.89 21.60
C MET A 186 -1.45 -21.79 22.43
N ILE A 187 -0.74 -21.23 23.41
CA ILE A 187 0.11 -21.96 24.36
C ILE A 187 -0.72 -23.03 25.09
N ARG A 188 -1.87 -22.63 25.65
CA ARG A 188 -2.78 -23.54 26.37
C ARG A 188 -3.33 -24.64 25.46
N ALA A 189 -3.67 -24.33 24.21
CA ALA A 189 -4.16 -25.31 23.26
C ALA A 189 -3.10 -26.37 22.95
N ILE A 190 -1.86 -25.96 22.65
CA ILE A 190 -0.75 -26.87 22.34
C ILE A 190 -0.36 -27.70 23.57
N ALA A 191 -0.29 -27.07 24.74
CA ALA A 191 -0.03 -27.73 26.02
C ALA A 191 -1.05 -28.84 26.30
N ARG A 192 -2.35 -28.55 26.07
CA ARG A 192 -3.43 -29.51 26.26
C ARG A 192 -3.39 -30.64 25.23
N GLU A 193 -3.17 -30.31 23.96
CA GLU A 193 -3.12 -31.29 22.87
C GLU A 193 -1.98 -32.30 23.06
N LYS A 194 -0.82 -31.82 23.53
CA LYS A 194 0.37 -32.64 23.70
C LYS A 194 0.60 -33.16 25.12
N GLU A 195 -0.28 -32.80 26.06
CA GLU A 195 -0.15 -33.13 27.50
C GLU A 195 1.19 -32.65 28.08
N ILE A 196 1.62 -31.43 27.72
CA ILE A 196 2.86 -30.80 28.17
C ILE A 196 2.56 -29.75 29.24
N ASP A 197 3.38 -29.70 30.29
CA ASP A 197 3.37 -28.59 31.25
C ASP A 197 4.04 -27.35 30.64
N ALA A 198 3.24 -26.46 30.04
CA ALA A 198 3.76 -25.24 29.44
C ALA A 198 4.38 -24.28 30.45
N GLU A 199 3.92 -24.27 31.71
CA GLU A 199 4.46 -23.38 32.75
C GLU A 199 5.87 -23.84 33.13
N GLY A 200 6.08 -25.16 33.26
CA GLY A 200 7.39 -25.77 33.45
C GLY A 200 8.36 -25.46 32.30
N VAL A 201 7.91 -25.61 31.05
CA VAL A 201 8.74 -25.30 29.86
C VAL A 201 9.09 -23.81 29.81
N CYS A 202 8.15 -22.92 30.13
CA CYS A 202 8.39 -21.48 30.22
C CYS A 202 9.42 -21.14 31.32
N GLY A 203 9.27 -21.76 32.50
CA GLY A 203 10.20 -21.59 33.62
C GLY A 203 11.61 -22.07 33.29
N GLU A 204 11.76 -23.20 32.58
CA GLU A 204 13.06 -23.70 32.13
C GLU A 204 13.70 -22.80 31.07
N MET A 205 12.89 -22.26 30.15
CA MET A 205 13.39 -21.49 29.02
C MET A 205 13.71 -20.03 29.38
N PHE A 206 12.92 -19.43 30.27
CA PHE A 206 12.92 -17.99 30.51
C PHE A 206 13.00 -17.58 31.99
N ALA A 207 12.90 -18.54 32.92
CA ALA A 207 12.89 -18.29 34.37
C ALA A 207 11.81 -17.28 34.84
N CYS A 208 10.68 -17.23 34.14
CA CYS A 208 9.54 -16.39 34.48
C CYS A 208 8.20 -17.06 34.12
N ARG A 209 7.10 -16.50 34.62
CA ARG A 209 5.75 -17.03 34.40
C ARG A 209 5.25 -16.73 32.99
N ILE A 210 4.37 -17.57 32.46
CA ILE A 210 3.81 -17.38 31.12
C ILE A 210 3.12 -16.01 31.00
N GLU A 211 2.46 -15.51 32.04
CA GLU A 211 1.79 -14.20 31.98
C GLU A 211 2.76 -13.01 31.94
N GLU A 212 4.04 -13.23 32.28
CA GLU A 212 5.06 -12.20 32.40
C GLU A 212 5.98 -12.12 31.18
N ILE A 213 5.89 -13.09 30.26
CA ILE A 213 6.75 -13.10 29.08
C ILE A 213 6.35 -12.02 28.06
N SER A 214 7.35 -11.55 27.32
CA SER A 214 7.14 -10.67 26.18
C SER A 214 6.43 -11.40 25.03
N LYS A 215 5.81 -10.66 24.12
CA LYS A 215 5.18 -11.23 22.91
C LYS A 215 6.17 -12.05 22.08
N ARG A 216 7.45 -11.68 22.08
CA ARG A 216 8.51 -12.42 21.37
C ARG A 216 8.83 -13.73 22.08
N ALA A 217 9.06 -13.69 23.39
CA ALA A 217 9.29 -14.89 24.18
C ALA A 217 8.09 -15.85 24.15
N ALA A 218 6.86 -15.35 24.07
CA ALA A 218 5.67 -16.17 23.86
C ALA A 218 5.67 -16.91 22.52
N SER A 219 6.14 -16.27 21.44
CA SER A 219 6.28 -16.94 20.13
C SER A 219 7.34 -18.04 20.18
N ASP A 220 8.48 -17.76 20.82
CA ASP A 220 9.55 -18.76 21.00
C ASP A 220 9.09 -19.95 21.86
N LEU A 221 8.30 -19.70 22.91
CA LEU A 221 7.69 -20.74 23.73
C LEU A 221 6.75 -21.63 22.90
N ILE A 222 5.94 -21.02 22.03
CA ILE A 222 4.99 -21.75 21.18
C ILE A 222 5.74 -22.68 20.23
N ASP A 223 6.78 -22.17 19.58
CA ASP A 223 7.60 -22.96 18.66
C ASP A 223 8.27 -24.12 19.42
N ARG A 224 8.78 -23.87 20.63
CA ARG A 224 9.34 -24.91 21.49
C ARG A 224 8.32 -25.99 21.86
N LEU A 225 7.10 -25.60 22.24
CA LEU A 225 6.02 -26.55 22.54
C LEU A 225 5.59 -27.36 21.31
N GLN A 226 5.67 -26.77 20.11
CA GLN A 226 5.41 -27.47 18.85
C GLN A 226 6.51 -28.48 18.49
N GLU A 227 7.76 -28.21 18.86
CA GLU A 227 8.89 -29.14 18.65
C GLU A 227 8.92 -30.31 19.64
N ILE A 228 8.43 -30.13 20.87
CA ILE A 228 8.40 -31.20 21.87
C ILE A 228 7.50 -32.34 21.36
N GLN A 229 8.10 -33.50 21.14
CA GLN A 229 7.38 -34.74 20.81
C GLN A 229 6.77 -35.33 22.09
N ARG A 230 5.58 -35.93 21.96
CA ARG A 230 4.89 -36.57 23.08
C ARG A 230 5.79 -37.65 23.70
N PRO A 231 5.99 -37.68 25.03
CA PRO A 231 6.73 -38.78 25.65
C PRO A 231 6.01 -40.10 25.36
N ALA A 232 6.72 -41.07 24.79
CA ALA A 232 6.18 -42.39 24.52
C ALA A 232 5.79 -43.05 25.85
N VAL A 233 4.50 -43.34 26.03
CA VAL A 233 4.00 -44.06 27.21
C VAL A 233 4.59 -45.48 27.18
N PRO A 234 5.35 -45.92 28.20
CA PRO A 234 5.82 -47.29 28.27
C PRO A 234 4.62 -48.20 28.51
N MET A 235 4.28 -48.99 27.49
CA MET A 235 3.24 -50.00 27.52
C MET A 235 3.57 -51.00 28.64
N ARG A 236 2.84 -50.94 29.76
CA ARG A 236 2.95 -51.96 30.83
C ARG A 236 2.57 -53.31 30.21
N ARG A 237 3.54 -54.22 30.11
CA ARG A 237 3.27 -55.62 29.81
C ARG A 237 2.51 -56.20 31.00
N ALA A 238 1.21 -56.43 30.82
CA ALA A 238 0.45 -57.29 31.71
C ALA A 238 0.96 -58.73 31.49
N GLY A 239 1.42 -59.35 32.59
CA GLY A 239 1.67 -60.79 32.66
C GLY A 239 0.39 -61.56 32.93
#